data_AF-A0A0S8JWH0-F1
#
_entry.id   AF-A0A0S8JWH0-F1
#
_cell.length_a   1.000
_cell.length_b   1.000
_cell.length_c   1.000
_cell.angle_alpha   90.00
_cell.angle_beta   90.00
_cell.angle_gamma   90.00
#
_symmetry.space_group_name_H-M   'P 1'
#
loop_
_entity.id
_entity.type
_entity.pdbx_description
1 polymer ?
#
loop_
_entity_poly.entity_id
_entity_poly.type
_entity_poly.pdbx_seq_one_letter_code
_entity_poly.pdbx_strand_id
1 'polypeptide(L)'
;MGLGLGAVALATSSGAAISVAQTAKQPFPREENRLPELSTFNKYGDELETSLLLRTSPIAVKMLEKEADIPKEAFRPKRDGGYHIAQCQAFGMSRREGKTVAMLKEDHWCPTALMAYGMVEKPASMASWAESFMSFEVGKYIGVLTAPLKNATFMPDVVLIYLNPAQLRGLVLPMTFGGDPSQVITHLFLPSCGHAVVDPMKTRKYCVVLPDPGEYQRALAAEDEMIFAVPREKMEGLMAGLKGMGRIYSHRDQYMSMHPDFEQPQFYKDLFKSWGLDSE
;
A
#
# COMPACT_ATOMS: atom_id res chain seq x y z
N MET A 1 -62.12 1.21 29.03
CA MET A 1 -61.41 2.39 29.58
C MET A 1 -60.45 1.92 30.66
N GLY A 2 -59.16 2.20 30.50
CA GLY A 2 -58.20 2.36 31.60
C GLY A 2 -57.63 1.10 32.27
N LEU A 3 -56.55 0.55 31.70
CA LEU A 3 -55.44 -0.11 32.41
C LEU A 3 -54.20 0.28 31.59
N GLY A 4 -53.24 1.08 32.05
CA GLY A 4 -52.66 1.17 33.37
C GLY A 4 -51.18 0.85 33.20
N LEU A 5 -50.40 1.87 32.82
CA LEU A 5 -48.94 1.83 32.64
C LEU A 5 -48.24 1.32 33.91
N GLY A 6 -47.38 0.32 33.75
CA GLY A 6 -46.48 -0.18 34.79
C GLY A 6 -45.12 -0.49 34.16
N ALA A 7 -44.12 0.25 34.62
CA ALA A 7 -42.80 0.42 34.02
C ALA A 7 -41.96 -0.87 33.93
N VAL A 8 -41.28 -1.06 32.79
CA VAL A 8 -40.14 -1.96 32.69
C VAL A 8 -38.88 -1.11 32.87
N ALA A 9 -38.21 -1.33 33.99
CA ALA A 9 -36.93 -0.75 34.33
C ALA A 9 -35.86 -1.20 33.32
N LEU A 10 -35.36 -0.26 32.52
CA LEU A 10 -34.14 -0.46 31.75
C LEU A 10 -32.95 -0.30 32.70
N ALA A 11 -32.25 -1.41 32.91
CA ALA A 11 -31.00 -1.47 33.62
C ALA A 11 -30.00 -0.51 32.94
N THR A 12 -29.56 0.48 33.69
CA THR A 12 -28.48 1.40 33.34
C THR A 12 -27.17 0.61 33.31
N SER A 13 -26.73 0.17 32.13
CA SER A 13 -25.32 -0.12 31.93
C SER A 13 -24.59 1.22 31.86
N SER A 14 -23.92 1.56 32.95
CA SER A 14 -23.00 2.67 33.11
C SER A 14 -22.16 2.90 31.85
N GLY A 15 -22.47 3.97 31.13
CA GLY A 15 -21.60 4.52 30.09
C GLY A 15 -20.31 4.99 30.74
N ALA A 16 -19.23 4.22 30.54
CA ALA A 16 -17.90 4.71 30.79
C ALA A 16 -17.61 5.78 29.73
N ALA A 17 -17.79 7.05 30.11
CA ALA A 17 -17.30 8.19 29.35
C ALA A 17 -15.81 7.98 29.08
N ILE A 18 -15.44 7.77 27.82
CA ILE A 18 -14.03 7.75 27.41
C ILE A 18 -13.56 9.21 27.46
N SER A 19 -13.04 9.59 28.63
CA SER A 19 -12.30 10.83 28.81
C SER A 19 -11.05 10.77 27.94
N VAL A 20 -11.04 11.50 26.83
CA VAL A 20 -9.81 11.77 26.06
C VAL A 20 -9.07 12.88 26.79
N ALA A 21 -8.51 12.55 27.95
CA ALA A 21 -7.50 13.37 28.57
C ALA A 21 -6.24 13.29 27.70
N GLN A 22 -5.78 14.44 27.20
CA GLN A 22 -4.48 14.57 26.55
C GLN A 22 -3.38 14.27 27.58
N THR A 23 -3.02 13.00 27.71
CA THR A 23 -1.79 12.61 28.39
C THR A 23 -0.62 13.05 27.54
N ALA A 24 0.21 13.94 28.10
CA ALA A 24 1.47 14.36 27.52
C ALA A 24 2.27 13.15 27.05
N LYS A 25 2.69 13.17 25.77
CA LYS A 25 3.48 12.11 25.14
C LYS A 25 4.72 11.82 25.98
N GLN A 26 4.77 10.66 26.62
CA GLN A 26 6.05 10.11 27.07
C GLN A 26 6.90 9.83 25.82
N PRO A 27 8.19 10.20 25.81
CA PRO A 27 9.06 9.83 24.70
C PRO A 27 9.17 8.32 24.68
N PHE A 28 8.79 7.69 23.56
CA PHE A 28 9.10 6.29 23.33
C PHE A 28 10.61 6.07 23.50
N PRO A 29 11.05 4.99 24.19
CA PRO A 29 12.46 4.64 24.23
C PRO A 29 12.97 4.57 22.80
N ARG A 30 14.08 5.26 22.49
CA ARG A 30 14.76 5.08 21.20
C ARG A 30 15.32 3.68 21.16
N GLU A 31 14.51 2.76 20.67
CA GLU A 31 14.94 1.43 20.29
C GLU A 31 16.01 1.60 19.20
N GLU A 32 17.18 1.00 19.40
CA GLU A 32 18.25 1.01 18.41
C GLU A 32 17.66 0.58 17.06
N ASN A 33 17.85 1.42 16.05
CA ASN A 33 17.23 1.37 14.74
C ASN A 33 17.75 0.16 13.93
N ARG A 34 17.43 -1.06 14.37
CA ARG A 34 17.77 -2.30 13.66
C ARG A 34 16.63 -2.57 12.67
N LEU A 35 16.93 -2.36 11.39
CA LEU A 35 15.99 -2.72 10.31
C LEU A 35 15.58 -4.19 10.47
N PRO A 36 14.29 -4.54 10.27
CA PRO A 36 13.84 -5.92 10.41
C PRO A 36 14.60 -6.87 9.48
N GLU A 37 14.88 -8.08 9.96
CA GLU A 37 15.46 -9.16 9.17
C GLU A 37 14.52 -9.61 8.03
N LEU A 38 15.06 -10.24 6.99
CA LEU A 38 14.28 -10.70 5.82
C LEU A 38 13.09 -11.59 6.21
N SER A 39 13.29 -12.51 7.17
CA SER A 39 12.22 -13.39 7.66
C SER A 39 11.03 -12.62 8.23
N THR A 40 11.26 -11.42 8.76
CA THR A 40 10.18 -10.54 9.25
C THR A 40 9.36 -9.99 8.09
N PHE A 41 10.02 -9.59 7.00
CA PHE A 41 9.33 -9.18 5.77
C PHE A 41 8.51 -10.32 5.16
N ASN A 42 9.03 -11.54 5.17
CA ASN A 42 8.26 -12.70 4.71
C ASN A 42 6.97 -12.89 5.53
N LYS A 43 7.06 -12.81 6.87
CA LYS A 43 5.90 -12.84 7.76
C LYS A 43 4.91 -11.70 7.48
N TYR A 44 5.39 -10.49 7.17
CA TYR A 44 4.52 -9.39 6.75
C TYR A 44 3.75 -9.73 5.47
N GLY A 45 4.35 -10.45 4.54
CA GLY A 45 3.65 -10.98 3.36
C GLY A 45 2.43 -11.81 3.74
N ASP A 46 2.62 -12.81 4.60
CA ASP A 46 1.53 -13.69 5.06
C ASP A 46 0.47 -12.94 5.87
N GLU A 47 0.90 -12.05 6.77
CA GLU A 47 0.00 -11.24 7.59
C GLU A 47 -0.84 -10.27 6.74
N LEU A 48 -0.26 -9.63 5.73
CA LEU A 48 -0.99 -8.73 4.82
C LEU A 48 -2.03 -9.50 4.00
N GLU A 49 -1.65 -10.65 3.41
CA GLU A 49 -2.58 -11.49 2.65
C GLU A 49 -3.79 -11.88 3.49
N THR A 50 -3.55 -12.33 4.72
CA THR A 50 -4.61 -12.82 5.62
C THR A 50 -5.45 -11.69 6.21
N SER A 51 -4.80 -10.60 6.65
CA SER A 51 -5.49 -9.50 7.32
C SER A 51 -6.35 -8.70 6.36
N LEU A 52 -5.86 -8.51 5.12
CA LEU A 52 -6.57 -7.74 4.11
C LEU A 52 -7.39 -8.61 3.15
N LEU A 53 -7.31 -9.95 3.23
CA LEU A 53 -7.94 -10.87 2.27
C LEU A 53 -7.53 -10.55 0.83
N LEU A 54 -6.22 -10.37 0.60
CA LEU A 54 -5.70 -9.98 -0.71
C LEU A 54 -5.93 -11.10 -1.72
N ARG A 55 -6.31 -10.72 -2.95
CA ARG A 55 -6.48 -11.67 -4.07
C ARG A 55 -5.14 -12.22 -4.59
N THR A 56 -4.04 -11.58 -4.28
CA THR A 56 -2.69 -11.91 -4.77
C THR A 56 -1.63 -11.55 -3.74
N SER A 57 -0.45 -12.13 -3.88
CA SER A 57 0.66 -11.86 -2.96
C SER A 57 1.14 -10.40 -3.03
N PRO A 58 1.43 -9.73 -1.90
CA PRO A 58 2.29 -8.56 -1.88
C PRO A 58 3.61 -8.86 -2.57
N ILE A 59 4.22 -7.86 -3.21
CA ILE A 59 5.43 -8.03 -4.00
C ILE A 59 6.60 -7.36 -3.27
N ALA A 60 7.68 -8.12 -3.05
CA ALA A 60 8.99 -7.57 -2.72
C ALA A 60 9.65 -7.05 -4.01
N VAL A 61 10.05 -5.77 -4.02
CA VAL A 61 10.78 -5.15 -5.12
C VAL A 61 12.17 -4.74 -4.64
N LYS A 62 13.20 -5.10 -5.40
CA LYS A 62 14.59 -4.70 -5.16
C LYS A 62 15.23 -4.17 -6.43
N MET A 63 15.88 -3.01 -6.35
CA MET A 63 16.68 -2.51 -7.46
C MET A 63 18.06 -3.19 -7.47
N LEU A 64 18.51 -3.61 -8.65
CA LEU A 64 19.75 -4.38 -8.83
C LEU A 64 20.87 -3.46 -9.31
N GLU A 65 21.96 -3.35 -8.55
CA GLU A 65 23.17 -2.62 -8.97
C GLU A 65 24.14 -3.54 -9.75
N LYS A 66 24.08 -4.86 -9.52
CA LYS A 66 24.95 -5.85 -10.17
C LYS A 66 24.25 -7.19 -10.37
N GLU A 67 24.71 -7.94 -11.38
CA GLU A 67 24.07 -9.21 -11.77
C GLU A 67 24.25 -10.31 -10.70
N ALA A 68 25.33 -10.23 -9.91
CA ALA A 68 25.59 -11.17 -8.81
C ALA A 68 24.53 -11.16 -7.70
N ASP A 69 23.70 -10.11 -7.62
CA ASP A 69 22.60 -10.02 -6.65
C ASP A 69 21.31 -10.71 -7.13
N ILE A 70 21.31 -11.27 -8.36
CA ILE A 70 20.17 -11.99 -8.92
C ILE A 70 20.19 -13.44 -8.40
N PRO A 71 19.13 -13.91 -7.71
CA PRO A 71 19.02 -15.31 -7.31
C PRO A 71 19.05 -16.23 -8.54
N LYS A 72 19.68 -17.41 -8.41
CA LYS A 72 19.87 -18.34 -9.54
C LYS A 72 18.55 -18.83 -10.13
N GLU A 73 17.53 -18.95 -9.28
CA GLU A 73 16.18 -19.37 -9.60
C GLU A 73 15.32 -18.26 -10.22
N ALA A 74 15.79 -17.00 -10.22
CA ALA A 74 15.04 -15.90 -10.78
C ALA A 74 14.87 -16.07 -12.29
N PHE A 75 13.62 -16.03 -12.74
CA PHE A 75 13.26 -16.06 -14.15
C PHE A 75 13.67 -14.74 -14.82
N ARG A 76 14.40 -14.85 -15.93
CA ARG A 76 14.79 -13.71 -16.78
C ARG A 76 14.08 -13.86 -18.14
N PRO A 77 13.15 -12.97 -18.51
CA PRO A 77 12.31 -13.13 -19.70
C PRO A 77 13.08 -13.41 -20.99
N LYS A 78 14.16 -12.65 -21.26
CA LYS A 78 14.94 -12.81 -22.48
C LYS A 78 15.81 -14.05 -22.44
N ARG A 79 16.51 -14.27 -21.32
CA ARG A 79 17.44 -15.40 -21.13
C ARG A 79 16.72 -16.74 -21.15
N ASP A 80 15.64 -16.86 -20.38
CA ASP A 80 14.96 -18.14 -20.11
C ASP A 80 13.71 -18.33 -20.97
N GLY A 81 12.99 -17.25 -21.27
CA GLY A 81 11.77 -17.29 -22.07
C GLY A 81 11.98 -17.04 -23.56
N GLY A 82 13.09 -16.40 -23.95
CA GLY A 82 13.34 -15.97 -25.33
C GLY A 82 12.48 -14.78 -25.78
N TYR A 83 11.73 -14.16 -24.87
CA TYR A 83 10.81 -13.04 -25.14
C TYR A 83 11.08 -11.84 -24.23
N HIS A 84 10.36 -10.75 -24.46
CA HIS A 84 10.43 -9.55 -23.64
C HIS A 84 9.06 -9.29 -23.00
N ILE A 85 9.06 -8.65 -21.83
CA ILE A 85 7.81 -8.27 -21.14
C ILE A 85 7.89 -6.84 -20.62
N ALA A 86 6.75 -6.22 -20.32
CA ALA A 86 6.73 -4.97 -19.58
C ALA A 86 6.95 -5.21 -18.07
N GLN A 87 7.45 -4.20 -17.36
CA GLN A 87 7.67 -4.30 -15.91
C GLN A 87 6.40 -4.68 -15.12
N CYS A 88 5.24 -4.12 -15.53
CA CYS A 88 3.96 -4.49 -14.93
C CYS A 88 3.67 -6.00 -15.06
N GLN A 89 4.05 -6.64 -16.17
CA GLN A 89 3.88 -8.09 -16.33
C GLN A 89 4.77 -8.87 -15.35
N ALA A 90 6.00 -8.41 -15.08
CA ALA A 90 6.85 -9.01 -14.05
C ALA A 90 6.23 -8.90 -12.65
N PHE A 91 5.58 -7.77 -12.34
CA PHE A 91 4.77 -7.64 -11.12
C PHE A 91 3.61 -8.66 -11.11
N GLY A 92 2.87 -8.77 -12.22
CA GLY A 92 1.82 -9.76 -12.43
C GLY A 92 2.28 -11.20 -12.18
N MET A 93 3.39 -11.61 -12.80
CA MET A 93 4.01 -12.93 -12.60
C MET A 93 4.40 -13.17 -11.14
N SER A 94 4.92 -12.14 -10.46
CA SER A 94 5.29 -12.26 -9.05
C SER A 94 4.07 -12.44 -8.17
N ARG A 95 3.08 -11.55 -8.26
CA ARG A 95 1.90 -11.58 -7.36
C ARG A 95 0.93 -12.71 -7.64
N ARG A 96 0.76 -13.11 -8.92
CA ARG A 96 -0.25 -14.09 -9.37
C ARG A 96 0.33 -15.49 -9.52
N GLU A 97 1.53 -15.63 -10.08
CA GLU A 97 2.13 -16.94 -10.39
C GLU A 97 3.17 -17.38 -9.36
N GLY A 98 3.51 -16.51 -8.40
CA GLY A 98 4.49 -16.84 -7.37
C GLY A 98 5.94 -16.78 -7.83
N LYS A 99 6.23 -16.23 -9.02
CA LYS A 99 7.57 -16.26 -9.62
C LYS A 99 8.48 -15.18 -9.03
N THR A 100 9.75 -15.52 -8.87
CA THR A 100 10.83 -14.54 -8.75
C THR A 100 11.25 -14.14 -10.16
N VAL A 101 11.16 -12.86 -10.51
CA VAL A 101 11.46 -12.35 -11.86
C VAL A 101 12.53 -11.26 -11.78
N ALA A 102 13.59 -11.40 -12.57
CA ALA A 102 14.62 -10.38 -12.74
C ALA A 102 14.47 -9.75 -14.14
N MET A 103 14.34 -8.42 -14.17
CA MET A 103 14.21 -7.62 -15.37
C MET A 103 15.47 -6.77 -15.55
N LEU A 104 16.40 -7.21 -16.40
CA LEU A 104 17.52 -6.37 -16.85
C LEU A 104 17.11 -5.56 -18.08
N LYS A 105 18.01 -4.70 -18.55
CA LYS A 105 17.76 -3.80 -19.69
C LYS A 105 17.19 -4.52 -20.92
N GLU A 106 17.74 -5.67 -21.28
CA GLU A 106 17.34 -6.47 -22.44
C GLU A 106 16.03 -7.23 -22.26
N ASP A 107 15.50 -7.36 -21.03
CA ASP A 107 14.27 -8.09 -20.74
C ASP A 107 13.00 -7.24 -21.00
N HIS A 108 13.16 -5.92 -21.09
CA HIS A 108 12.06 -4.96 -21.14
C HIS A 108 11.45 -4.79 -22.54
N TRP A 109 10.11 -4.75 -22.58
CA TRP A 109 9.30 -4.36 -23.74
C TRP A 109 8.50 -3.06 -23.51
N CYS A 110 8.83 -2.31 -22.46
CA CYS A 110 8.25 -1.01 -22.14
C CYS A 110 9.36 0.01 -21.90
N PRO A 111 9.45 1.11 -22.68
CA PRO A 111 10.54 2.07 -22.55
C PRO A 111 10.48 2.86 -21.23
N THR A 112 9.28 3.01 -20.66
CA THR A 112 9.10 3.87 -19.50
C THR A 112 9.76 3.32 -18.24
N ALA A 113 9.72 1.99 -18.05
CA ALA A 113 10.42 1.35 -16.94
C ALA A 113 11.94 1.54 -17.05
N LEU A 114 12.51 1.37 -18.25
CA LEU A 114 13.94 1.60 -18.49
C LEU A 114 14.38 3.02 -18.12
N MET A 115 13.58 4.03 -18.49
CA MET A 115 13.87 5.43 -18.18
C MET A 115 13.62 5.79 -16.71
N ALA A 116 12.53 5.29 -16.11
CA ALA A 116 12.21 5.54 -14.71
C ALA A 116 13.28 4.92 -13.78
N TYR A 117 13.73 3.71 -14.12
CA TYR A 117 14.71 3.00 -13.30
C TYR A 117 16.17 3.41 -13.56
N GLY A 118 16.39 4.34 -14.50
CA GLY A 118 17.74 4.84 -14.81
C GLY A 118 18.59 3.85 -15.61
N MET A 119 18.01 2.86 -16.29
CA MET A 119 18.76 1.91 -17.12
C MET A 119 19.18 2.50 -18.47
N VAL A 120 18.49 3.57 -18.89
CA VAL A 120 18.77 4.34 -20.10
C VAL A 120 18.56 5.82 -19.82
N GLU A 121 19.22 6.66 -20.61
CA GLU A 121 18.93 8.08 -20.64
C GLU A 121 17.52 8.33 -21.19
N LYS A 122 16.86 9.37 -20.68
CA LYS A 122 15.65 9.90 -21.29
C LYS A 122 16.01 10.57 -22.62
N PRO A 123 15.18 10.45 -23.67
CA PRO A 123 15.38 11.20 -24.89
C PRO A 123 15.37 12.71 -24.60
N ALA A 124 16.03 13.49 -25.47
CA ALA A 124 16.12 14.95 -25.33
C ALA A 124 14.74 15.64 -25.27
N SER A 125 13.73 15.04 -25.91
CA SER A 125 12.34 15.46 -25.80
C SER A 125 11.49 14.34 -25.23
N MET A 126 10.78 14.66 -24.15
CA MET A 126 9.77 13.80 -23.54
C MET A 126 8.36 14.12 -24.04
N ALA A 127 8.19 14.89 -25.12
CA ALA A 127 6.88 15.35 -25.58
C ALA A 127 5.88 14.22 -25.90
N SER A 128 6.37 13.04 -26.27
CA SER A 128 5.52 11.85 -26.46
C SER A 128 5.01 11.24 -25.15
N TRP A 129 5.54 11.66 -24.00
CA TRP A 129 5.04 11.34 -22.67
C TRP A 129 4.25 12.54 -22.16
N ALA A 130 2.96 12.32 -21.85
CA ALA A 130 2.06 13.37 -21.42
C ALA A 130 2.46 14.02 -20.07
N GLU A 131 3.28 13.34 -19.28
CA GLU A 131 3.71 13.80 -17.95
C GLU A 131 5.18 13.45 -17.67
N SER A 132 5.84 14.34 -16.93
CA SER A 132 7.18 14.08 -16.41
C SER A 132 7.13 13.21 -15.16
N PHE A 133 7.98 12.20 -15.09
CA PHE A 133 8.08 11.30 -13.94
C PHE A 133 9.50 11.28 -13.36
N MET A 134 9.61 10.95 -12.07
CA MET A 134 10.90 10.76 -11.41
C MET A 134 11.69 9.61 -12.05
N SER A 135 13.01 9.76 -12.07
CA SER A 135 13.94 8.67 -12.38
C SER A 135 15.00 8.51 -11.30
N PHE A 136 15.56 7.31 -11.24
CA PHE A 136 16.87 7.10 -10.62
C PHE A 136 18.00 7.68 -11.48
N GLU A 137 19.17 7.79 -10.87
CA GLU A 137 20.41 8.14 -11.57
C GLU A 137 20.71 7.12 -12.67
N VAL A 138 21.09 7.62 -13.86
CA VAL A 138 21.37 6.76 -15.01
C VAL A 138 22.60 5.90 -14.73
N GLY A 139 22.49 4.59 -14.98
CA GLY A 139 23.57 3.62 -14.80
C GLY A 139 23.73 3.12 -13.36
N LYS A 140 23.00 3.66 -12.38
CA LYS A 140 23.05 3.17 -11.00
C LYS A 140 22.53 1.73 -10.88
N TYR A 141 21.40 1.45 -11.50
CA TYR A 141 20.77 0.12 -11.46
C TYR A 141 20.78 -0.51 -12.84
N ILE A 142 21.20 -1.78 -12.90
CA ILE A 142 21.20 -2.60 -14.11
C ILE A 142 19.86 -3.31 -14.34
N GLY A 143 19.04 -3.39 -13.30
CA GLY A 143 17.84 -4.23 -13.29
C GLY A 143 16.93 -3.99 -12.09
N VAL A 144 15.83 -4.73 -12.08
CA VAL A 144 14.92 -4.85 -10.93
C VAL A 144 14.56 -6.31 -10.71
N LEU A 145 14.43 -6.69 -9.45
CA LEU A 145 14.06 -8.03 -9.00
C LEU A 145 12.73 -7.96 -8.24
N THR A 146 11.81 -8.86 -8.59
CA THR A 146 10.48 -8.93 -7.97
C THR A 146 10.16 -10.36 -7.56
N ALA A 147 9.49 -10.53 -6.42
CA ALA A 147 9.03 -11.83 -5.94
C ALA A 147 7.83 -11.66 -5.01
N PRO A 148 7.02 -12.71 -4.75
CA PRO A 148 6.09 -12.70 -3.63
C PRO A 148 6.82 -12.37 -2.33
N LEU A 149 6.33 -11.40 -1.56
CA LEU A 149 6.97 -10.94 -0.34
C LEU A 149 7.21 -12.07 0.66
N LYS A 150 6.23 -12.99 0.80
CA LYS A 150 6.33 -14.15 1.69
C LYS A 150 7.43 -15.17 1.33
N ASN A 151 7.86 -15.19 0.07
CA ASN A 151 8.85 -16.14 -0.44
C ASN A 151 10.14 -15.45 -0.93
N ALA A 152 10.24 -14.12 -0.77
CA ALA A 152 11.39 -13.36 -1.26
C ALA A 152 12.67 -13.78 -0.52
N THR A 153 13.71 -14.10 -1.29
CA THR A 153 15.05 -14.48 -0.80
C THR A 153 16.00 -13.27 -0.69
N PHE A 154 15.46 -12.06 -0.81
CA PHE A 154 16.20 -10.81 -0.81
C PHE A 154 15.46 -9.73 -0.02
N MET A 155 16.20 -8.81 0.58
CA MET A 155 15.62 -7.64 1.25
C MET A 155 14.99 -6.68 0.23
N PRO A 156 13.68 -6.35 0.34
CA PRO A 156 13.06 -5.38 -0.56
C PRO A 156 13.53 -3.95 -0.28
N ASP A 157 13.50 -3.11 -1.29
CA ASP A 157 13.56 -1.66 -1.16
C ASP A 157 12.16 -1.07 -1.03
N VAL A 158 11.18 -1.67 -1.71
CA VAL A 158 9.76 -1.31 -1.68
C VAL A 158 8.92 -2.58 -1.66
N VAL A 159 7.79 -2.53 -0.97
CA VAL A 159 6.73 -3.52 -1.04
C VAL A 159 5.54 -2.95 -1.82
N LEU A 160 5.06 -3.68 -2.83
CA LEU A 160 3.86 -3.32 -3.57
C LEU A 160 2.69 -4.19 -3.13
N ILE A 161 1.55 -3.57 -2.85
CA ILE A 161 0.32 -4.24 -2.45
C ILE A 161 -0.76 -3.84 -3.46
N TYR A 162 -1.26 -4.82 -4.22
CA TYR A 162 -2.44 -4.61 -5.05
C TYR A 162 -3.67 -4.91 -4.23
N LEU A 163 -4.56 -3.93 -4.11
CA LEU A 163 -5.70 -3.97 -3.20
C LEU A 163 -6.84 -3.12 -3.76
N ASN A 164 -8.06 -3.31 -3.26
CA ASN A 164 -9.21 -2.50 -3.66
C ASN A 164 -9.40 -1.28 -2.73
N PRO A 165 -10.27 -0.31 -3.08
CA PRO A 165 -10.49 0.88 -2.25
C PRO A 165 -10.91 0.58 -0.80
N ALA A 166 -11.66 -0.50 -0.55
CA ALA A 166 -12.05 -0.88 0.81
C ALA A 166 -10.85 -1.35 1.63
N GLN A 167 -9.98 -2.17 1.04
CA GLN A 167 -8.72 -2.60 1.65
C GLN A 167 -7.76 -1.42 1.85
N LEU A 168 -7.64 -0.52 0.86
CA LEU A 168 -6.82 0.70 0.97
C LEU A 168 -7.27 1.55 2.16
N ARG A 169 -8.58 1.78 2.29
CA ARG A 169 -9.17 2.56 3.39
C ARG A 169 -8.75 2.00 4.75
N GLY A 170 -8.75 0.68 4.90
CA GLY A 170 -8.30 0.00 6.12
C GLY A 170 -6.80 0.19 6.43
N LEU A 171 -5.96 0.46 5.41
CA LEU A 171 -4.55 0.78 5.61
C LEU A 171 -4.28 2.27 5.88
N VAL A 172 -4.98 3.17 5.18
CA VAL A 172 -4.66 4.60 5.22
C VAL A 172 -5.38 5.35 6.34
N LEU A 173 -6.63 5.00 6.68
CA LEU A 173 -7.36 5.69 7.76
C LEU A 173 -6.69 5.56 9.13
N PRO A 174 -6.12 4.41 9.54
CA PRO A 174 -5.41 4.31 10.81
C PRO A 174 -4.22 5.27 10.90
N MET A 175 -3.65 5.69 9.76
CA MET A 175 -2.57 6.67 9.72
C MET A 175 -3.01 8.07 10.16
N THR A 176 -4.31 8.39 10.17
CA THR A 176 -4.79 9.68 10.71
C THR A 176 -4.74 9.71 12.23
N PHE A 177 -4.71 8.55 12.89
CA PHE A 177 -4.69 8.41 14.35
C PHE A 177 -3.29 8.07 14.84
N GLY A 178 -2.40 9.08 14.83
CA GLY A 178 -1.03 8.96 15.32
C GLY A 178 0.05 8.89 14.23
N GLY A 179 -0.34 8.83 12.95
CA GLY A 179 0.54 9.04 11.81
C GLY A 179 0.45 10.47 11.23
N ASP A 180 1.07 10.66 10.06
CA ASP A 180 1.07 11.91 9.32
C ASP A 180 0.51 11.65 7.90
N PRO A 181 -0.71 12.11 7.59
CA PRO A 181 -1.32 11.91 6.27
C PRO A 181 -0.51 12.51 5.11
N SER A 182 0.35 13.50 5.36
CA SER A 182 1.24 14.08 4.34
C SER A 182 2.34 13.10 3.86
N GLN A 183 2.44 11.94 4.51
CA GLN A 183 3.32 10.82 4.14
C GLN A 183 2.75 9.96 3.01
N VAL A 184 1.55 10.26 2.50
CA VAL A 184 0.94 9.54 1.37
C VAL A 184 0.91 10.45 0.13
N ILE A 185 1.52 9.99 -0.96
CA ILE A 185 1.44 10.62 -2.28
C ILE A 185 0.45 9.82 -3.13
N THR A 186 -0.35 10.49 -3.96
CA THR A 186 -1.25 9.81 -4.91
C THR A 186 -0.83 10.11 -6.33
N HIS A 187 -0.76 9.06 -7.16
CA HIS A 187 -0.47 9.14 -8.59
C HIS A 187 -1.64 8.56 -9.38
N LEU A 188 -2.25 9.37 -10.25
CA LEU A 188 -3.42 8.99 -11.05
C LEU A 188 -3.09 8.80 -12.53
N PHE A 189 -1.84 9.03 -12.92
CA PHE A 189 -1.38 9.06 -14.31
C PHE A 189 -0.12 8.21 -14.50
N LEU A 190 0.31 8.10 -15.75
CA LEU A 190 1.43 7.25 -16.14
C LEU A 190 2.77 7.85 -15.73
N PRO A 191 3.79 7.03 -15.40
CA PRO A 191 3.78 5.57 -15.43
C PRO A 191 3.59 4.94 -14.05
N SER A 192 2.63 4.01 -13.94
CA SER A 192 2.33 3.35 -12.66
C SER A 192 3.53 2.60 -12.08
N CYS A 193 4.24 1.80 -12.88
CA CYS A 193 5.43 1.06 -12.44
C CYS A 193 6.60 1.96 -12.02
N GLY A 194 6.72 3.15 -12.61
CA GLY A 194 7.70 4.16 -12.21
C GLY A 194 7.32 4.76 -10.86
N HIS A 195 6.08 5.21 -10.73
CA HIS A 195 5.55 5.80 -9.49
C HIS A 195 5.52 4.83 -8.31
N ALA A 196 5.24 3.56 -8.56
CA ALA A 196 5.18 2.55 -7.52
C ALA A 196 6.56 2.18 -6.95
N VAL A 197 7.66 2.46 -7.66
CA VAL A 197 9.01 2.04 -7.23
C VAL A 197 9.93 3.24 -6.97
N VAL A 198 10.03 4.17 -7.92
CA VAL A 198 10.98 5.29 -7.87
C VAL A 198 10.58 6.30 -6.81
N ASP A 199 9.33 6.77 -6.85
CA ASP A 199 8.83 7.79 -5.93
C ASP A 199 8.91 7.37 -4.45
N PRO A 200 8.47 6.17 -4.01
CA PRO A 200 8.60 5.79 -2.60
C PRO A 200 10.07 5.64 -2.17
N MET A 201 10.98 5.15 -3.03
CA MET A 201 12.41 5.07 -2.70
C MET A 201 13.07 6.44 -2.58
N LYS A 202 12.68 7.42 -3.40
CA LYS A 202 13.28 8.76 -3.38
C LYS A 202 12.68 9.66 -2.32
N THR A 203 11.37 9.61 -2.14
CA THR A 203 10.63 10.48 -1.21
C THR A 203 10.52 9.90 0.20
N ARG A 204 10.74 8.59 0.35
CA ARG A 204 10.46 7.83 1.57
C ARG A 204 9.02 7.99 2.03
N LYS A 205 8.08 8.22 1.12
CA LYS A 205 6.63 8.31 1.38
C LYS A 205 5.92 7.08 0.85
N TYR A 206 4.73 6.80 1.39
CA TYR A 206 3.84 5.83 0.77
C TYR A 206 3.30 6.41 -0.54
N CYS A 207 3.06 5.55 -1.54
CA CYS A 207 2.42 5.95 -2.78
C CYS A 207 1.16 5.14 -3.03
N VAL A 208 0.04 5.81 -3.28
CA VAL A 208 -1.18 5.23 -3.85
C VAL A 208 -1.14 5.49 -5.34
N VAL A 209 -1.11 4.45 -6.15
CA VAL A 209 -0.93 4.54 -7.60
C VAL A 209 -2.11 3.87 -8.31
N LEU A 210 -2.75 4.60 -9.21
CA LEU A 210 -3.78 4.05 -10.10
C LEU A 210 -3.10 3.19 -11.18
N PRO A 211 -3.53 1.92 -11.37
CA PRO A 211 -3.05 1.09 -12.47
C PRO A 211 -3.27 1.76 -13.82
N ASP A 212 -2.20 1.90 -14.60
CA ASP A 212 -2.29 2.47 -15.95
C ASP A 212 -2.79 1.43 -16.97
N PRO A 213 -3.03 1.80 -18.25
CA PRO A 213 -3.48 0.85 -19.25
C PRO A 213 -2.55 -0.35 -19.45
N GLY A 214 -1.25 -0.22 -19.17
CA GLY A 214 -0.32 -1.34 -19.21
C GLY A 214 -0.50 -2.32 -18.06
N GLU A 215 -0.74 -1.83 -16.85
CA GLU A 215 -1.13 -2.67 -15.71
C GLU A 215 -2.43 -3.44 -16.01
N TYR A 216 -3.47 -2.73 -16.48
CA TYR A 216 -4.77 -3.33 -16.77
C TYR A 216 -4.71 -4.33 -17.93
N GLN A 217 -4.28 -3.88 -19.12
CA GLN A 217 -4.40 -4.67 -20.35
C GLN A 217 -3.37 -5.79 -20.47
N ARG A 218 -2.18 -5.64 -19.85
CA ARG A 218 -1.05 -6.58 -20.05
C ARG A 218 -0.64 -7.31 -18.77
N ALA A 219 -0.80 -6.70 -17.59
CA ALA A 219 -0.43 -7.30 -16.31
C ALA A 219 -1.62 -7.83 -15.50
N LEU A 220 -2.83 -7.78 -16.08
CA LEU A 220 -4.04 -8.33 -15.50
C LEU A 220 -4.40 -7.66 -14.17
N ALA A 221 -4.11 -6.37 -13.97
CA ALA A 221 -4.68 -5.62 -12.85
C ALA A 221 -6.21 -5.60 -12.99
N ALA A 222 -6.95 -5.78 -11.91
CA ALA A 222 -8.42 -5.73 -11.95
C ALA A 222 -8.94 -4.28 -11.96
N GLU A 223 -10.16 -4.08 -12.43
CA GLU A 223 -10.81 -2.75 -12.49
C GLU A 223 -10.97 -2.11 -11.11
N ASP A 224 -11.04 -2.93 -10.06
CA ASP A 224 -11.16 -2.50 -8.67
C ASP A 224 -9.81 -2.44 -7.94
N GLU A 225 -8.68 -2.68 -8.60
CA GLU A 225 -7.35 -2.68 -7.97
C GLU A 225 -6.68 -1.29 -8.02
N MET A 226 -6.00 -0.97 -6.92
CA MET A 226 -5.05 0.12 -6.74
C MET A 226 -3.72 -0.48 -6.28
N ILE A 227 -2.61 0.20 -6.57
CA ILE A 227 -1.29 -0.18 -6.06
C ILE A 227 -0.97 0.70 -4.85
N PHE A 228 -0.69 0.08 -3.71
CA PHE A 228 -0.13 0.75 -2.54
C PHE A 228 1.34 0.36 -2.39
N ALA A 229 2.23 1.32 -2.57
CA ALA A 229 3.67 1.13 -2.47
C ALA A 229 4.20 1.64 -1.13
N VAL A 230 4.97 0.80 -0.45
CA VAL A 230 5.47 1.03 0.90
C VAL A 230 6.99 0.95 0.88
N PRO A 231 7.73 2.03 1.19
CA PRO A 231 9.18 1.96 1.30
C PRO A 231 9.57 1.08 2.50
N ARG A 232 10.66 0.32 2.37
CA ARG A 232 11.10 -0.71 3.33
C ARG A 232 10.99 -0.24 4.79
N GLU A 233 11.52 0.94 5.08
CA GLU A 233 11.62 1.51 6.42
C GLU A 233 10.27 1.82 7.08
N LYS A 234 9.19 1.85 6.30
CA LYS A 234 7.83 2.10 6.80
C LYS A 234 7.01 0.83 7.00
N MET A 235 7.50 -0.33 6.59
CA MET A 235 6.76 -1.59 6.69
C MET A 235 6.41 -1.95 8.14
N GLU A 236 7.34 -1.79 9.08
CA GLU A 236 7.08 -2.09 10.49
C GLU A 236 5.97 -1.21 11.06
N GLY A 237 6.02 0.11 10.82
CA GLY A 237 5.00 1.05 11.26
C GLY A 237 3.63 0.77 10.65
N LEU A 238 3.58 0.39 9.36
CA LEU A 238 2.35 -0.03 8.70
C LEU A 238 1.74 -1.26 9.36
N MET A 239 2.55 -2.30 9.62
CA MET A 239 2.09 -3.56 10.21
C MET A 239 1.63 -3.38 11.66
N ALA A 240 2.31 -2.52 12.43
CA ALA A 240 1.87 -2.12 13.76
C ALA A 240 0.51 -1.40 13.71
N GLY A 241 0.33 -0.48 12.76
CA GLY A 241 -0.94 0.22 12.53
C GLY A 241 -2.10 -0.73 12.20
N LEU A 242 -1.83 -1.77 11.41
CA LEU A 242 -2.82 -2.78 11.02
C LEU A 242 -3.30 -3.62 12.22
N LYS A 243 -2.41 -3.96 13.16
CA LYS A 243 -2.73 -4.73 14.38
C LYS A 243 -3.49 -3.92 15.43
N GLY A 244 -3.29 -2.60 15.47
CA GLY A 244 -3.92 -1.66 16.41
C GLY A 244 -5.27 -1.12 15.92
N MET A 245 -5.39 0.21 15.83
CA MET A 245 -6.60 0.90 15.36
C MET A 245 -7.00 0.52 13.92
N GLY A 246 -6.09 -0.08 13.14
CA GLY A 246 -6.37 -0.67 11.84
C GLY A 246 -7.52 -1.67 11.82
N ARG A 247 -7.76 -2.37 12.93
CA ARG A 247 -8.89 -3.28 13.02
C ARG A 247 -10.24 -2.56 13.01
N ILE A 248 -10.36 -1.39 13.64
CA ILE A 248 -11.61 -0.59 13.68
C ILE A 248 -12.02 -0.15 12.26
N TYR A 249 -11.04 0.14 11.41
CA TYR A 249 -11.25 0.55 10.02
C TYR A 249 -11.10 -0.61 9.04
N SER A 250 -10.99 -1.84 9.54
CA SER A 250 -10.88 -3.02 8.70
C SER A 250 -12.13 -3.19 7.87
N HIS A 251 -11.96 -3.34 6.57
CA HIS A 251 -13.06 -3.65 5.66
C HIS A 251 -13.77 -4.97 6.00
N ARG A 252 -13.16 -5.83 6.84
CA ARG A 252 -13.76 -7.08 7.32
C ARG A 252 -14.83 -6.86 8.37
N ASP A 253 -14.67 -5.81 9.18
CA ASP A 253 -15.54 -5.51 10.32
C ASP A 253 -16.55 -4.41 9.99
N GLN A 254 -16.36 -3.69 8.86
CA GLN A 254 -17.31 -2.69 8.37
C GLN A 254 -18.39 -3.32 7.50
N TYR A 255 -19.63 -2.85 7.67
CA TYR A 255 -20.79 -3.28 6.90
C TYR A 255 -21.49 -2.08 6.27
N MET A 256 -22.15 -2.30 5.14
CA MET A 256 -22.96 -1.29 4.49
C MET A 256 -24.29 -1.17 5.26
N SER A 257 -24.61 0.03 5.70
CA SER A 257 -25.90 0.34 6.31
C SER A 257 -26.39 1.67 5.76
N MET A 258 -27.64 1.69 5.28
CA MET A 258 -28.28 2.87 4.75
C MET A 258 -29.60 3.06 5.49
N HIS A 259 -29.54 3.80 6.60
CA HIS A 259 -30.71 4.21 7.35
C HIS A 259 -30.64 5.71 7.62
N PRO A 260 -31.79 6.42 7.55
CA PRO A 260 -31.87 7.81 7.99
C PRO A 260 -31.56 7.90 9.49
N ASP A 261 -31.18 9.10 9.95
CA ASP A 261 -31.03 9.44 11.37
C ASP A 261 -30.13 8.46 12.15
N PHE A 262 -29.03 8.02 11.52
CA PHE A 262 -28.03 7.16 12.17
C PHE A 262 -27.43 7.85 13.41
N GLU A 263 -27.10 7.06 14.43
CA GLU A 263 -26.57 7.58 15.67
C GLU A 263 -25.27 8.36 15.44
N GLN A 264 -25.30 9.65 15.78
CA GLN A 264 -24.14 10.52 15.67
C GLN A 264 -23.26 10.47 16.93
N PRO A 265 -21.93 10.58 16.79
CA PRO A 265 -21.06 10.76 17.93
C PRO A 265 -21.35 12.10 18.64
N GLN A 266 -21.15 12.15 19.95
CA GLN A 266 -21.56 13.32 20.77
C GLN A 266 -21.01 14.66 20.24
N PHE A 267 -19.77 14.68 19.76
CA PHE A 267 -19.17 15.92 19.25
C PHE A 267 -19.86 16.44 17.97
N TYR A 268 -20.47 15.57 17.16
CA TYR A 268 -21.31 16.01 16.04
C TYR A 268 -22.61 16.63 16.54
N LYS A 269 -23.26 16.02 17.54
CA LYS A 269 -24.48 16.55 18.16
C LYS A 269 -24.23 17.96 18.73
N ASP A 270 -23.11 18.15 19.42
CA ASP A 270 -22.71 19.44 19.99
C ASP A 270 -22.47 20.50 18.90
N LEU A 271 -21.83 20.11 17.78
CA LEU A 271 -21.62 20.99 16.62
C LEU A 271 -22.95 21.38 15.95
N PHE A 272 -23.82 20.41 15.70
CA PHE A 272 -25.12 20.63 15.07
C PHE A 272 -25.96 21.57 15.92
N LYS A 273 -25.99 21.35 17.24
CA LYS A 273 -26.64 22.25 18.20
C LYS A 273 -26.06 23.66 18.16
N SER A 274 -24.73 23.81 18.04
CA SER A 274 -24.08 25.13 17.93
C SER A 274 -24.46 25.89 16.65
N TRP A 275 -24.88 25.17 15.60
CA TRP A 275 -25.36 25.73 14.34
C TRP A 275 -26.88 25.89 14.28
N GLY A 276 -27.60 25.53 15.35
CA GLY A 276 -29.07 25.55 15.38
C GLY A 276 -29.72 24.47 14.53
N LEU A 277 -29.04 23.34 14.31
CA LEU A 277 -29.53 22.18 13.56
C LEU A 277 -30.05 21.08 14.49
N ASP A 278 -30.90 20.21 13.94
CA ASP A 278 -31.39 18.99 14.62
C ASP A 278 -30.21 18.06 14.97
N SER A 279 -30.22 17.47 16.17
CA SER A 279 -29.08 16.70 16.70
C SER A 279 -29.48 15.42 17.44
N GLU A 280 -30.77 15.08 17.44
CA GLU A 280 -31.38 13.90 18.08
C GLU A 280 -32.43 13.28 17.16
#